data_AF-W9XEM0-F1
#
_entry.id   AF-W9XEM0-F1
#
_cell.length_a   1.000
_cell.length_b   1.000
_cell.length_c   1.000
_cell.angle_alpha   90.00
_cell.angle_beta   90.00
_cell.angle_gamma   90.00
#
_symmetry.space_group_name_H-M   'P 1'
#
loop_
_entity.id
_entity.type
_entity.pdbx_description
1 polymer ?
#
loop_
_entity_poly.entity_id
_entity_poly.type
_entity_poly.pdbx_seq_one_letter_code
_entity_poly.pdbx_strand_id
1 'polypeptide(L)'
;MATSISVTSTHLCLATGISIIVELSFSDTLQIGQFKAYDFFGDGSFYLLDVPGHAVGYMAGLVRTTQDTFVLFGADICHFASSIRPSSAPLVYQEPFTHISTDAATFYKDPPVAEKSVLGLMEFDADPCILVTIAHDPAALDVYDFFPRGNLNDWQQKGWKEAARWGFLSELPYNGKTVRPVPVDRLYKQGQKVDAWSYLRHNPCGFGKVWKRAYFIHQTPTAESQFPC
;
A
#
# COMPACT_ATOMS: atom_id res chain seq x y z
N MET A 1 -30.52 -15.98 -32.95
CA MET A 1 -30.12 -16.92 -31.88
C MET A 1 -29.69 -16.08 -30.70
N ALA A 2 -30.52 -16.01 -29.66
CA ALA A 2 -30.24 -15.24 -28.45
C ALA A 2 -29.69 -16.22 -27.40
N THR A 3 -28.45 -16.01 -26.98
CA THR A 3 -27.82 -16.78 -25.91
C THR A 3 -28.07 -16.04 -24.60
N SER A 4 -28.73 -16.68 -23.65
CA SER A 4 -29.10 -16.11 -22.36
C SER A 4 -27.86 -15.84 -21.50
N ILE A 5 -27.73 -14.61 -21.01
CA ILE A 5 -26.84 -14.27 -19.89
C ILE A 5 -27.64 -14.53 -18.62
N SER A 6 -27.20 -15.53 -17.84
CA SER A 6 -27.70 -15.77 -16.48
C SER A 6 -26.98 -14.83 -15.53
N VAL A 7 -27.58 -13.70 -15.20
CA VAL A 7 -27.18 -12.87 -14.06
C VAL A 7 -28.01 -13.33 -12.86
N THR A 8 -27.39 -14.04 -11.93
CA THR A 8 -27.95 -14.24 -10.59
C THR A 8 -27.21 -13.36 -9.60
N SER A 9 -27.59 -12.08 -9.56
CA SER A 9 -27.46 -11.27 -8.35
C SER A 9 -28.71 -10.42 -8.25
N THR A 10 -29.67 -10.95 -7.52
CA THR A 10 -30.89 -10.25 -7.14
C THR A 10 -30.48 -9.15 -6.15
N HIS A 11 -30.43 -7.91 -6.60
CA HIS A 11 -30.47 -6.77 -5.69
C HIS A 11 -31.82 -6.76 -4.97
N LEU A 12 -31.85 -7.39 -3.79
CA LEU A 12 -32.94 -7.24 -2.85
C LEU A 12 -32.54 -6.13 -1.87
N CYS A 13 -32.92 -4.90 -2.18
CA CYS A 13 -32.92 -3.82 -1.20
C CYS A 13 -34.06 -4.11 -0.20
N LEU A 14 -33.76 -4.92 0.82
CA LEU A 14 -34.69 -5.10 1.93
C LEU A 14 -34.53 -3.93 2.89
N ALA A 15 -35.61 -3.16 3.02
CA ALA A 15 -35.82 -2.14 4.03
C ALA A 15 -36.00 -2.73 5.45
N THR A 16 -35.34 -3.84 5.75
CA THR A 16 -35.24 -4.46 7.07
C THR A 16 -33.76 -4.47 7.42
N GLY A 17 -33.39 -4.08 8.63
CA GLY A 17 -31.99 -3.91 9.07
C GLY A 17 -31.16 -5.20 9.14
N ILE A 18 -31.19 -6.02 8.10
CA ILE A 18 -30.42 -7.23 7.91
C ILE A 18 -29.20 -6.86 7.07
N SER A 19 -28.03 -6.88 7.68
CA SER A 19 -26.77 -6.81 6.95
C SER A 19 -26.46 -8.20 6.39
N ILE A 20 -26.47 -8.31 5.06
CA ILE A 20 -25.99 -9.50 4.36
C ILE A 20 -24.48 -9.36 4.21
N ILE A 21 -23.73 -10.37 4.67
CA ILE A 21 -22.30 -10.48 4.40
C ILE A 21 -22.15 -11.31 3.14
N VAL A 22 -21.51 -10.72 2.12
CA VAL A 22 -21.13 -11.41 0.89
C VAL A 22 -19.62 -11.56 0.91
N GLU A 23 -19.15 -12.80 0.94
CA GLU A 23 -17.74 -13.10 0.76
C GLU A 23 -17.39 -12.99 -0.72
N LEU A 24 -16.32 -12.23 -1.02
CA LEU A 24 -15.81 -12.12 -2.37
C LEU A 24 -15.03 -13.37 -2.74
N SER A 25 -15.25 -13.87 -3.96
CA SER A 25 -14.52 -15.02 -4.49
C SER A 25 -13.68 -14.57 -5.69
N PHE A 26 -12.37 -14.68 -5.56
CA PHE A 26 -11.45 -14.42 -6.66
C PHE A 26 -11.39 -15.64 -7.57
N SER A 27 -11.72 -15.45 -8.85
CA SER A 27 -11.53 -16.49 -9.86
C SER A 27 -10.10 -16.46 -10.40
N ASP A 28 -9.64 -17.59 -10.95
CA ASP A 28 -8.34 -17.67 -11.61
C ASP A 28 -8.34 -17.07 -13.04
N THR A 29 -9.46 -16.49 -13.48
CA THR A 29 -9.64 -16.03 -14.87
C THR A 29 -9.26 -14.57 -15.09
N LEU A 30 -9.33 -13.74 -14.04
CA LEU A 30 -8.99 -12.33 -14.12
C LEU A 30 -7.76 -12.06 -13.26
N GLN A 31 -6.68 -11.66 -13.91
CA GLN A 31 -5.39 -11.35 -13.28
C GLN A 31 -4.89 -10.03 -13.84
N ILE A 32 -4.38 -9.16 -12.96
CA ILE A 32 -3.74 -7.90 -13.34
C ILE A 32 -2.35 -7.90 -12.68
N GLY A 33 -1.30 -7.78 -13.50
CA GLY A 33 0.06 -8.04 -13.06
C GLY A 33 0.18 -9.45 -12.47
N GLN A 34 0.76 -9.55 -11.27
CA GLN A 34 0.89 -10.82 -10.55
C GLN A 34 -0.31 -11.19 -9.67
N PHE A 35 -1.34 -10.33 -9.57
CA PHE A 35 -2.44 -10.50 -8.61
C PHE A 35 -3.73 -10.97 -9.26
N LYS A 36 -4.44 -11.86 -8.57
CA LYS A 36 -5.84 -12.14 -8.90
C LYS A 36 -6.65 -10.88 -8.70
N ALA A 37 -7.55 -10.60 -9.63
CA ALA A 37 -8.32 -9.38 -9.64
C ALA A 37 -9.82 -9.67 -9.69
N TYR A 38 -10.60 -8.81 -9.05
CA TYR A 38 -12.05 -8.84 -9.03
C TYR A 38 -12.58 -7.46 -9.44
N ASP A 39 -13.30 -7.39 -10.56
CA ASP A 39 -13.97 -6.15 -10.99
C ASP A 39 -15.21 -5.92 -10.12
N PHE A 40 -15.11 -4.96 -9.22
CA PHE A 40 -16.12 -4.76 -8.18
C PHE A 40 -17.45 -4.22 -8.73
N PHE A 41 -17.38 -3.38 -9.78
CA PHE A 41 -18.56 -2.80 -10.42
C PHE A 41 -18.96 -3.51 -11.72
N GLY A 42 -18.05 -4.29 -12.31
CA GLY A 42 -18.26 -4.98 -13.59
C GLY A 42 -18.13 -4.07 -14.82
N ASP A 43 -17.68 -2.82 -14.64
CA ASP A 43 -17.48 -1.84 -15.69
C ASP A 43 -15.99 -1.50 -15.94
N GLY A 44 -15.09 -2.16 -15.20
CA GLY A 44 -13.65 -1.95 -15.27
C GLY A 44 -13.14 -0.65 -14.65
N SER A 45 -13.94 0.04 -13.83
CA SER A 45 -13.55 1.27 -13.14
C SER A 45 -12.82 1.02 -11.82
N PHE A 46 -13.09 -0.10 -11.14
CA PHE A 46 -12.48 -0.43 -9.86
C PHE A 46 -12.27 -1.95 -9.69
N TYR A 47 -11.01 -2.33 -9.51
CA TYR A 47 -10.63 -3.71 -9.23
C TYR A 47 -10.12 -3.85 -7.81
N LEU A 48 -10.56 -4.91 -7.13
CA LEU A 48 -9.90 -5.41 -5.94
C LEU A 48 -8.83 -6.40 -6.37
N LEU A 49 -7.64 -6.32 -5.79
CA LEU A 49 -6.52 -7.22 -6.03
C LEU A 49 -6.28 -8.06 -4.78
N ASP A 50 -6.14 -9.37 -4.92
CA ASP A 50 -5.73 -10.27 -3.83
C ASP A 50 -4.22 -10.16 -3.61
N VAL A 51 -3.82 -9.58 -2.48
CA VAL A 51 -2.43 -9.17 -2.20
C VAL A 51 -2.02 -9.65 -0.81
N PRO A 52 -1.85 -10.96 -0.59
CA PRO A 52 -1.63 -11.52 0.73
C PRO A 52 -0.27 -11.11 1.32
N GLY A 53 -0.11 -11.30 2.64
CA GLY A 53 1.17 -11.20 3.33
C GLY A 53 1.12 -10.28 4.54
N HIS A 54 0.60 -9.05 4.38
CA HIS A 54 0.30 -8.18 5.51
C HIS A 54 -0.75 -8.82 6.42
N ALA A 55 -1.86 -9.26 5.82
CA ALA A 55 -2.86 -10.12 6.43
C ALA A 55 -3.26 -11.23 5.44
N VAL A 56 -3.99 -12.24 5.93
CA VAL A 56 -4.40 -13.41 5.12
C VAL A 56 -5.31 -13.02 3.96
N GLY A 57 -6.29 -12.12 4.20
CA GLY A 57 -7.22 -11.63 3.18
C GLY A 57 -6.95 -10.17 2.80
N TYR A 58 -5.67 -9.79 2.76
CA TYR A 58 -5.30 -8.42 2.44
C TYR A 58 -5.56 -8.13 0.96
N MET A 59 -6.16 -6.97 0.67
CA MET A 59 -6.51 -6.55 -0.69
C MET A 59 -6.02 -5.14 -0.97
N ALA A 60 -5.61 -4.90 -2.22
CA ALA A 60 -5.36 -3.57 -2.75
C ALA A 60 -6.49 -3.14 -3.70
N GLY A 61 -6.65 -1.83 -3.91
CA GLY A 61 -7.63 -1.28 -4.85
C GLY A 61 -6.94 -0.66 -6.06
N LEU A 62 -7.29 -1.08 -7.27
CA LEU A 62 -6.85 -0.47 -8.51
C LEU A 62 -8.01 0.31 -9.14
N VAL A 63 -7.90 1.64 -9.16
CA VAL A 63 -8.94 2.55 -9.64
C VAL A 63 -8.54 3.12 -10.99
N ARG A 64 -9.42 3.01 -11.97
CA ARG A 64 -9.29 3.69 -13.26
C ARG A 64 -9.67 5.17 -13.07
N THR A 65 -8.73 6.05 -13.38
CA THR A 65 -8.90 7.51 -13.23
C THR A 65 -9.23 8.22 -14.54
N THR A 66 -8.71 7.71 -15.66
CA THR A 66 -9.05 8.16 -17.02
C THR A 66 -9.16 6.95 -17.94
N GLN A 67 -9.27 7.14 -19.26
CA GLN A 67 -9.26 6.02 -20.21
C GLN A 67 -7.99 5.15 -20.08
N ASP A 68 -6.84 5.80 -19.83
CA ASP A 68 -5.51 5.20 -19.94
C ASP A 68 -4.70 5.24 -18.63
N THR A 69 -5.22 5.86 -17.56
CA THR A 69 -4.47 6.03 -16.29
C THR A 69 -5.19 5.45 -15.08
N PHE A 70 -4.40 4.92 -14.15
CA PHE A 70 -4.88 4.27 -12.93
C PHE A 70 -4.19 4.79 -11.68
N VAL A 71 -4.84 4.61 -10.54
CA VAL A 71 -4.25 4.75 -9.21
C VAL A 71 -4.38 3.42 -8.49
N LEU A 72 -3.27 2.87 -7.99
CA LEU A 72 -3.27 1.69 -7.15
C LEU A 72 -3.12 2.11 -5.69
N PHE A 73 -4.16 1.87 -4.90
CA PHE A 73 -4.16 2.01 -3.44
C PHE A 73 -3.65 0.73 -2.81
N GLY A 74 -2.34 0.68 -2.55
CA GLY A 74 -1.66 -0.47 -1.96
C GLY A 74 -1.87 -0.59 -0.45
N ALA A 75 -2.33 0.47 0.20
CA ALA A 75 -2.50 0.58 1.65
C ALA A 75 -1.27 0.07 2.44
N ASP A 76 -1.39 -0.93 3.31
CA ASP A 76 -0.35 -1.53 4.15
C ASP A 76 0.39 -2.73 3.51
N ILE A 77 0.32 -2.91 2.19
CA ILE A 77 1.14 -3.91 1.47
C ILE A 77 2.64 -3.72 1.75
N CYS A 78 3.07 -2.47 1.85
CA CYS A 78 4.35 -2.08 2.43
C CYS A 78 4.18 -0.77 3.20
N HIS A 79 5.06 -0.55 4.19
CA HIS A 79 4.99 0.63 5.05
C HIS A 79 5.92 1.77 4.63
N PHE A 80 6.87 1.49 3.73
CA PHE A 80 7.83 2.48 3.24
C PHE A 80 7.91 2.40 1.72
N ALA A 81 7.90 3.54 1.05
CA ALA A 81 8.01 3.55 -0.41
C ALA A 81 9.39 3.04 -0.90
N SER A 82 10.40 3.00 -0.03
CA SER A 82 11.67 2.31 -0.29
C SER A 82 11.52 0.81 -0.52
N SER A 83 10.42 0.19 -0.09
CA SER A 83 10.15 -1.23 -0.36
C SER A 83 9.66 -1.50 -1.78
N ILE A 84 9.16 -0.48 -2.48
CA ILE A 84 8.70 -0.61 -3.86
C ILE A 84 9.57 0.17 -4.84
N ARG A 85 10.71 0.71 -4.39
CA ARG A 85 11.60 1.55 -5.19
C ARG A 85 13.06 1.15 -4.94
N PRO A 86 13.96 1.24 -5.94
CA PRO A 86 13.70 1.68 -7.31
C PRO A 86 12.83 0.67 -8.09
N SER A 87 12.01 1.20 -8.98
CA SER A 87 11.00 0.46 -9.76
C SER A 87 10.98 1.02 -11.18
N SER A 88 12.09 0.92 -11.90
CA SER A 88 12.17 1.39 -13.29
C SER A 88 12.19 0.19 -14.22
N ALA A 89 11.42 0.28 -15.31
CA ALA A 89 11.42 -0.75 -16.33
C ALA A 89 12.72 -0.69 -17.15
N PRO A 90 13.32 -1.85 -17.50
CA PRO A 90 12.93 -3.21 -17.12
C PRO A 90 13.37 -3.58 -15.69
N LEU A 91 12.49 -4.22 -14.91
CA LEU A 91 12.72 -4.62 -13.51
C LEU A 91 13.76 -5.74 -13.31
N VAL A 92 14.40 -6.22 -14.39
CA VAL A 92 15.20 -7.46 -14.42
C VAL A 92 16.44 -7.42 -13.50
N TYR A 93 16.79 -6.27 -12.93
CA TYR A 93 17.97 -6.10 -12.08
C TYR A 93 17.77 -5.13 -10.91
N GLN A 94 16.53 -4.90 -10.47
CA GLN A 94 16.25 -3.90 -9.43
C GLN A 94 15.68 -4.55 -8.18
N GLU A 95 16.51 -4.58 -7.13
CA GLU A 95 16.07 -4.85 -5.77
C GLU A 95 15.55 -3.55 -5.15
N PRO A 96 14.51 -3.60 -4.29
CA PRO A 96 14.07 -2.44 -3.55
C PRO A 96 15.15 -1.96 -2.57
N PHE A 97 15.10 -0.67 -2.20
CA PHE A 97 16.00 -0.10 -1.19
C PHE A 97 15.88 -0.80 0.16
N THR A 98 14.68 -1.30 0.49
CA THR A 98 14.43 -1.99 1.77
C THR A 98 13.51 -3.19 1.59
N HIS A 99 13.88 -4.34 2.15
CA HIS A 99 13.01 -5.52 2.19
C HIS A 99 11.96 -5.44 3.29
N ILE A 100 10.91 -6.26 3.17
CA ILE A 100 9.91 -6.46 4.20
C ILE A 100 10.58 -6.99 5.48
N SER A 101 10.20 -6.40 6.62
CA SER A 101 10.74 -6.80 7.91
C SER A 101 10.32 -8.23 8.29
N THR A 102 11.30 -9.05 8.63
CA THR A 102 11.14 -10.41 9.18
C THR A 102 11.29 -10.45 10.70
N ASP A 103 11.39 -9.29 11.36
CA ASP A 103 11.50 -9.19 12.81
C ASP A 103 10.27 -9.81 13.50
N ALA A 104 10.45 -10.35 14.71
CA ALA A 104 9.36 -10.94 15.48
C ALA A 104 8.21 -9.94 15.78
N ALA A 105 8.49 -8.64 15.78
CA ALA A 105 7.53 -7.55 15.96
C ALA A 105 7.04 -6.92 14.65
N THR A 106 7.25 -7.59 13.52
CA THR A 106 6.78 -7.13 12.20
C THR A 106 5.24 -7.07 12.11
N PHE A 107 4.74 -6.27 11.16
CA PHE A 107 3.30 -6.13 10.89
C PHE A 107 2.78 -7.06 9.81
N TYR A 108 3.66 -7.86 9.21
CA TYR A 108 3.27 -8.82 8.19
C TYR A 108 2.99 -10.17 8.83
N LYS A 109 1.78 -10.68 8.61
CA LYS A 109 1.39 -12.02 9.06
C LYS A 109 2.29 -13.11 8.45
N ASP A 110 2.69 -12.91 7.20
CA ASP A 110 3.59 -13.80 6.45
C ASP A 110 4.60 -12.94 5.67
N PRO A 111 5.79 -12.65 6.25
CA PRO A 111 6.79 -11.80 5.60
C PRO A 111 7.29 -12.32 4.24
N PRO A 112 7.58 -13.64 4.05
CA PRO A 112 7.93 -14.16 2.73
C PRO A 112 6.85 -13.95 1.66
N VAL A 113 5.57 -14.09 2.01
CA VAL A 113 4.46 -13.81 1.08
C VAL A 113 4.32 -12.31 0.84
N ALA A 114 4.45 -11.48 1.87
CA ALA A 114 4.43 -10.02 1.74
C ALA A 114 5.54 -9.49 0.83
N GLU A 115 6.76 -10.04 0.92
CA GLU A 115 7.86 -9.68 0.03
C GLU A 115 7.50 -9.95 -1.44
N LYS A 116 6.91 -11.11 -1.74
CA LYS A 116 6.45 -11.43 -3.11
C LYS A 116 5.37 -10.45 -3.59
N SER A 117 4.44 -10.09 -2.71
CA SER A 117 3.42 -9.09 -3.02
C SER A 117 4.04 -7.72 -3.28
N VAL A 118 5.07 -7.33 -2.54
CA VAL A 118 5.81 -6.09 -2.79
C VAL A 118 6.52 -6.11 -4.16
N LEU A 119 7.16 -7.23 -4.52
CA LEU A 119 7.78 -7.38 -5.85
C LEU A 119 6.74 -7.28 -6.97
N GLY A 120 5.56 -7.87 -6.79
CA GLY A 120 4.43 -7.70 -7.71
C GLY A 120 3.97 -6.25 -7.81
N LEU A 121 3.98 -5.50 -6.70
CA LEU A 121 3.63 -4.09 -6.69
C LEU A 121 4.65 -3.20 -7.43
N MET A 122 5.93 -3.59 -7.46
CA MET A 122 6.97 -2.85 -8.18
C MET A 122 6.69 -2.78 -9.69
N GLU A 123 6.03 -3.78 -10.28
CA GLU A 123 5.58 -3.75 -11.68
C GLU A 123 4.63 -2.58 -11.95
N PHE A 124 3.69 -2.34 -11.03
CA PHE A 124 2.75 -1.23 -11.10
C PHE A 124 3.46 0.12 -10.86
N ASP A 125 4.36 0.20 -9.88
CA ASP A 125 5.10 1.45 -9.62
C ASP A 125 6.06 1.79 -10.78
N ALA A 126 6.44 0.81 -11.62
CA ALA A 126 7.24 1.04 -12.82
C ALA A 126 6.43 1.55 -14.03
N ASP A 127 5.12 1.32 -14.08
CA ASP A 127 4.27 1.71 -15.21
C ASP A 127 3.95 3.21 -15.17
N PRO A 128 4.33 4.03 -16.17
CA PRO A 128 4.07 5.48 -16.16
C PRO A 128 2.58 5.86 -16.16
N CYS A 129 1.67 4.94 -16.45
CA CYS A 129 0.23 5.12 -16.43
C CYS A 129 -0.42 4.74 -15.09
N ILE A 130 0.36 4.31 -14.09
CA ILE A 130 -0.15 3.89 -12.78
C ILE A 130 0.53 4.67 -11.66
N LEU A 131 -0.24 5.40 -10.87
CA LEU A 131 0.24 5.99 -9.62
C LEU A 131 0.02 5.01 -8.46
N VAL A 132 1.09 4.50 -7.85
CA VAL A 132 1.01 3.67 -6.65
C VAL A 132 1.01 4.57 -5.41
N THR A 133 0.04 4.34 -4.52
CA THR A 133 -0.10 5.05 -3.24
C THR A 133 -0.21 4.02 -2.11
N ILE A 134 0.60 4.19 -1.07
CA ILE A 134 0.59 3.34 0.14
C ILE A 134 0.14 4.17 1.34
N ALA A 135 -0.41 3.51 2.36
CA ALA A 135 -1.05 4.19 3.49
C ALA A 135 -0.07 5.00 4.34
N HIS A 136 1.22 4.65 4.31
CA HIS A 136 2.25 5.21 5.19
C HIS A 136 3.34 5.96 4.43
N ASP A 137 3.10 6.39 3.18
CA ASP A 137 4.02 7.27 2.46
C ASP A 137 3.69 8.75 2.76
N PRO A 138 4.50 9.47 3.55
CA PRO A 138 4.24 10.87 3.85
C PRO A 138 4.46 11.79 2.65
N ALA A 139 5.09 11.33 1.56
CA ALA A 139 5.22 12.14 0.35
C ALA A 139 3.85 12.55 -0.21
N ALA A 140 2.83 11.70 -0.03
CA ALA A 140 1.45 12.00 -0.41
C ALA A 140 0.92 13.28 0.25
N LEU A 141 1.32 13.58 1.49
CA LEU A 141 0.87 14.76 2.24
C LEU A 141 1.40 16.07 1.66
N ASP A 142 2.56 16.03 0.99
CA ASP A 142 3.18 17.21 0.40
C ASP A 142 2.81 17.39 -1.07
N VAL A 143 2.49 16.29 -1.76
CA VAL A 143 2.34 16.27 -3.23
C VAL A 143 0.88 16.29 -3.66
N TYR A 144 -0.02 15.61 -2.93
CA TYR A 144 -1.39 15.38 -3.40
C TYR A 144 -2.38 16.41 -2.86
N ASP A 145 -3.40 16.72 -3.66
CA ASP A 145 -4.58 17.42 -3.20
C ASP A 145 -5.54 16.45 -2.51
N PHE A 146 -5.98 16.80 -1.30
CA PHE A 146 -6.91 15.97 -0.52
C PHE A 146 -8.36 16.42 -0.69
N PHE A 147 -9.28 15.46 -0.60
CA PHE A 147 -10.71 15.73 -0.48
C PHE A 147 -10.99 16.72 0.67
N PRO A 148 -11.94 17.67 0.51
CA PRO A 148 -12.80 17.88 -0.66
C PRO A 148 -12.21 18.80 -1.74
N ARG A 149 -10.96 19.24 -1.61
CA ARG A 149 -10.37 20.28 -2.47
C ARG A 149 -9.83 19.77 -3.80
N GLY A 150 -9.61 18.46 -3.93
CA GLY A 150 -9.08 17.85 -5.15
C GLY A 150 -9.60 16.43 -5.37
N ASN A 151 -9.24 15.89 -6.52
CA ASN A 151 -9.43 14.49 -6.90
C ASN A 151 -8.12 13.96 -7.52
N LEU A 152 -8.10 12.68 -7.89
CA LEU A 152 -6.92 12.03 -8.44
C LEU A 152 -6.88 12.01 -9.97
N ASN A 153 -7.92 12.47 -10.69
CA ASN A 153 -8.03 12.23 -12.14
C ASN A 153 -6.93 12.88 -12.97
N ASP A 154 -6.34 13.97 -12.48
CA ASP A 154 -5.29 14.74 -13.15
C ASP A 154 -3.88 14.49 -12.59
N TRP A 155 -3.69 13.41 -11.80
CA TRP A 155 -2.41 13.10 -11.14
C TRP A 155 -1.23 13.04 -12.13
N GLN A 156 -1.45 12.50 -13.32
CA GLN A 156 -0.41 12.34 -14.35
C GLN A 156 -0.03 13.69 -14.94
N GLN A 157 -1.01 14.53 -15.28
CA GLN A 157 -0.76 15.88 -15.78
C GLN A 157 -0.06 16.76 -14.75
N LYS A 158 -0.37 16.57 -13.46
CA LYS A 158 0.28 17.26 -12.35
C LYS A 158 1.68 16.73 -12.01
N GLY A 159 2.14 15.64 -12.63
CA GLY A 159 3.46 15.05 -12.36
C GLY A 159 3.61 14.48 -10.95
N TRP A 160 2.50 14.06 -10.33
CA TRP A 160 2.49 13.61 -8.94
C TRP A 160 3.32 12.35 -8.70
N LYS A 161 3.40 11.46 -9.70
CA LYS A 161 4.20 10.25 -9.61
C LYS A 161 5.68 10.58 -9.45
N GLU A 162 6.20 11.45 -10.30
CA GLU A 162 7.59 11.88 -10.29
C GLU A 162 7.91 12.65 -9.00
N ALA A 163 7.01 13.55 -8.59
CA ALA A 163 7.16 14.34 -7.38
C ALA A 163 7.19 13.49 -6.10
N ALA A 164 6.35 12.45 -6.00
CA ALA A 164 6.31 11.57 -4.84
C ALA A 164 7.41 10.48 -4.85
N ARG A 165 7.98 10.16 -6.03
CA ARG A 165 8.87 9.00 -6.23
C ARG A 165 10.00 8.89 -5.21
N TRP A 166 10.67 10.00 -4.94
CA TRP A 166 11.87 10.03 -4.08
C TRP A 166 11.60 10.59 -2.68
N GLY A 167 10.34 10.82 -2.32
CA GLY A 167 9.98 11.42 -1.02
C GLY A 167 10.49 10.63 0.18
N PHE A 168 10.58 9.30 0.08
CA PHE A 168 11.09 8.42 1.13
C PHE A 168 12.55 8.69 1.51
N LEU A 169 13.36 9.27 0.62
CA LEU A 169 14.75 9.64 0.95
C LEU A 169 14.82 10.66 2.09
N SER A 170 13.76 11.45 2.27
CA SER A 170 13.65 12.40 3.40
C SER A 170 13.39 11.72 4.74
N GLU A 171 13.01 10.43 4.72
CA GLU A 171 12.77 9.59 5.90
C GLU A 171 14.01 8.76 6.28
N LEU A 172 14.98 8.63 5.38
CA LEU A 172 16.23 7.95 5.68
C LEU A 172 17.11 8.84 6.58
N PRO A 173 17.65 8.32 7.68
CA PRO A 173 18.50 9.08 8.58
C PRO A 173 19.87 9.31 7.94
N TYR A 174 20.29 10.56 7.90
CA TYR A 174 21.65 10.96 7.56
C TYR A 174 22.29 11.63 8.79
N ASN A 175 23.43 11.10 9.26
CA ASN A 175 24.06 11.51 10.52
C ASN A 175 23.10 11.55 11.73
N GLY A 176 22.22 10.54 11.81
CA GLY A 176 21.24 10.40 12.90
C GLY A 176 20.05 11.38 12.84
N LYS A 177 19.89 12.13 11.74
CA LYS A 177 18.78 13.07 11.53
C LYS A 177 18.05 12.73 10.24
N THR A 178 16.71 12.81 10.26
CA THR A 178 15.89 12.76 9.04
C THR A 178 15.62 14.18 8.56
N VAL A 179 15.39 14.36 7.25
CA VAL A 179 15.03 15.66 6.68
C VAL A 179 13.59 16.01 7.06
N ARG A 180 12.69 15.03 6.98
CA ARG A 180 11.29 15.19 7.38
C ARG A 180 11.14 14.98 8.89
N PRO A 181 10.45 15.87 9.62
CA PRO A 181 10.05 15.60 11.00
C PRO A 181 9.03 14.46 11.04
N VAL A 182 9.07 13.63 12.08
CA VAL A 182 8.12 12.52 12.20
C VAL A 182 6.69 13.08 12.26
N PRO A 183 5.77 12.67 11.36
CA PRO A 183 4.42 13.24 11.31
C PRO A 183 3.62 13.01 12.60
N VAL A 184 3.98 11.98 13.37
CA VAL A 184 3.33 11.60 14.63
C VAL A 184 4.38 11.37 15.72
N ASP A 185 4.26 12.07 16.84
CA ASP A 185 5.32 12.14 17.86
C ASP A 185 5.29 11.01 18.90
N ARG A 186 4.26 10.14 18.89
CA ARG A 186 4.16 8.78 19.49
C ARG A 186 2.71 8.28 19.48
N LEU A 187 2.48 7.12 20.11
CA LEU A 187 1.17 6.61 20.46
C LEU A 187 0.51 7.42 21.60
N TYR A 188 -0.80 7.66 21.47
CA TYR A 188 -1.66 8.19 22.53
C TYR A 188 -2.73 7.18 22.93
N LYS A 189 -3.05 7.13 24.23
CA LYS A 189 -4.22 6.44 24.78
C LYS A 189 -4.96 7.41 25.70
N GLN A 190 -6.26 7.62 25.43
CA GLN A 190 -7.10 8.55 26.19
C GLN A 190 -6.48 9.96 26.32
N GLY A 191 -5.90 10.46 25.21
CA GLY A 191 -5.26 11.77 25.17
C GLY A 191 -3.88 11.85 25.84
N GLN A 192 -3.40 10.77 26.47
CA GLN A 192 -2.07 10.73 27.07
C GLN A 192 -1.07 9.99 26.18
N LYS A 193 0.11 10.56 26.03
CA LYS A 193 1.23 9.94 25.32
C LYS A 193 1.67 8.70 26.10
N VAL A 194 1.69 7.55 25.44
CA VAL A 194 2.11 6.28 26.04
C VAL A 194 3.35 5.74 25.34
N ASP A 195 4.19 5.04 26.09
CA ASP A 195 5.30 4.31 25.48
C ASP A 195 4.75 3.14 24.65
N ALA A 196 4.97 3.23 23.34
CA ALA A 196 4.45 2.28 22.37
C ALA A 196 4.95 0.85 22.63
N TRP A 197 6.18 0.69 23.13
CA TRP A 197 6.82 -0.61 23.35
C TRP A 197 6.25 -1.37 24.54
N SER A 198 6.16 -0.72 25.69
CA SER A 198 5.57 -1.30 26.92
C SER A 198 4.08 -1.62 26.72
N TYR A 199 3.34 -0.77 26.01
CA TYR A 199 1.91 -1.00 25.79
C TYR A 199 1.63 -2.19 24.84
N LEU A 200 2.51 -2.50 23.88
CA LEU A 200 2.30 -3.54 22.84
C LEU A 200 2.57 -4.91 23.44
N ARG A 201 3.78 -5.07 23.99
CA ARG A 201 4.06 -5.70 25.28
C ARG A 201 2.95 -6.58 25.85
N HIS A 202 2.06 -5.89 26.54
CA HIS A 202 1.12 -6.45 27.48
C HIS A 202 -0.30 -6.58 26.90
N ASN A 203 -0.53 -6.18 25.63
CA ASN A 203 -1.85 -6.22 25.00
C ASN A 203 -1.79 -6.75 23.56
N PRO A 204 -1.39 -8.01 23.34
CA PRO A 204 -1.25 -8.59 22.00
C PRO A 204 -2.58 -8.68 21.23
N CYS A 205 -3.72 -8.70 21.92
CA CYS A 205 -5.04 -8.88 21.32
C CYS A 205 -5.82 -7.56 21.07
N GLY A 206 -5.26 -6.40 21.41
CA GLY A 206 -5.95 -5.10 21.33
C GLY A 206 -5.89 -4.41 19.96
N PHE A 207 -5.40 -5.11 18.94
CA PHE A 207 -4.89 -4.56 17.66
C PHE A 207 -5.90 -3.85 16.76
N GLY A 208 -7.19 -3.83 17.10
CA GLY A 208 -8.20 -3.10 16.33
C GLY A 208 -8.21 -1.58 16.53
N LYS A 209 -7.43 -1.02 17.48
CA LYS A 209 -7.43 0.42 17.75
C LYS A 209 -6.03 0.89 18.14
N VAL A 210 -5.43 1.68 17.26
CA VAL A 210 -4.28 2.58 17.49
C VAL A 210 -2.88 1.95 17.34
N TRP A 211 -2.44 1.96 16.08
CA TRP A 211 -1.12 2.41 15.60
C TRP A 211 0.08 2.13 16.52
N LYS A 212 0.92 1.15 16.15
CA LYS A 212 2.29 1.11 16.65
C LYS A 212 3.28 0.95 15.51
N ARG A 213 4.09 1.99 15.31
CA ARG A 213 5.45 2.07 14.73
C ARG A 213 5.68 1.33 13.39
N ALA A 214 5.68 2.00 12.24
CA ALA A 214 6.45 3.21 11.87
C ALA A 214 7.93 3.12 12.27
N TYR A 215 8.74 2.78 11.26
CA TYR A 215 10.20 2.85 11.09
C TYR A 215 11.08 1.92 11.95
N PHE A 216 11.39 0.74 11.42
CA PHE A 216 12.63 0.03 11.72
C PHE A 216 13.53 0.07 10.49
N ILE A 217 14.47 1.02 10.48
CA ILE A 217 15.73 0.82 9.76
C ILE A 217 16.58 0.04 10.76
N HIS A 218 16.78 -1.25 10.50
CA HIS A 218 17.86 -1.96 11.14
C HIS A 218 19.14 -1.23 10.72
N GLN A 219 19.77 -0.52 11.66
CA GLN A 219 21.14 -0.08 11.48
C GLN A 219 21.97 -1.35 11.30
N THR A 220 22.28 -1.70 10.06
CA THR A 220 23.39 -2.59 9.78
C THR A 220 24.66 -1.87 10.25
N PRO A 221 25.58 -2.56 10.94
CA PRO A 221 26.85 -1.95 11.32
C PRO A 221 27.56 -1.47 10.05
N THR A 222 27.98 -0.21 10.09
CA THR A 222 28.88 0.48 9.15
C THR A 222 29.61 -0.44 8.18
N ALA A 223 29.18 -0.44 6.91
CA ALA A 223 30.03 -0.78 5.79
C ALA A 223 30.40 0.53 5.11
N GLU A 224 31.66 0.95 5.27
CA GLU A 224 32.26 1.97 4.44
C GLU A 224 32.20 1.50 2.97
N SER A 225 31.45 2.21 2.14
CA SER A 225 31.61 2.11 0.70
C SER A 225 31.90 3.50 0.14
N GLN A 226 33.18 3.72 -0.11
CA GLN A 226 33.66 4.77 -1.00
C GLN A 226 33.11 4.48 -2.41
N PHE A 227 32.46 5.47 -3.02
CA PHE A 227 32.33 5.52 -4.48
C PHE A 227 32.67 6.94 -4.96
N PRO A 228 33.57 7.09 -5.95
CA PRO A 228 33.86 8.37 -6.58
C PRO A 228 32.79 8.74 -7.62
N CYS A 229 32.75 10.04 -7.91
CA CYS A 229 31.90 10.84 -8.81
C CYS A 229 31.12 10.12 -9.93
#